data_AF-A0A5R9J0R0-F1
#
_entry.id   AF-A0A5R9J0R0-F1
#
_cell.length_a   1.000
_cell.length_b   1.000
_cell.length_c   1.000
_cell.angle_alpha   90.00
_cell.angle_beta   90.00
_cell.angle_gamma   90.00
#
_symmetry.space_group_name_H-M   'P 1'
#
loop_
_entity.id
_entity.type
_entity.pdbx_description
1 polymer ?
#
loop_
_entity_poly.entity_id
_entity_poly.type
_entity_poly.pdbx_seq_one_letter_code
_entity_poly.pdbx_strand_id
1 'polypeptide(L)'
;MNRLGRISFVIIVLTAMAAGLGGWVGVHLGLHQVQAPAGLDVIVHRQIHLTADQDRQLAVLETHFAVLRKARQVEMQSANADLAEAIGAQHAYGRKAQEAVSRFHAAMGALQEDTIRHVFAMRAVMTPEQAHQFDVLVARALTSPTS
;
A
#
# COMPACT_ATOMS: atom_id res chain seq x y z
N MET A 1 -20.99 10.16 -17.06
CA MET A 1 -20.00 9.13 -16.66
C MET A 1 -20.71 8.07 -15.82
N ASN A 2 -20.98 6.91 -16.42
CA ASN A 2 -21.94 5.94 -15.92
C ASN A 2 -21.41 5.26 -14.64
N ARG A 3 -22.26 5.02 -13.62
CA ARG A 3 -21.86 4.38 -12.35
C ARG A 3 -21.10 3.06 -12.56
N LEU A 4 -21.44 2.30 -13.60
CA LEU A 4 -20.74 1.07 -13.97
C LEU A 4 -19.30 1.31 -14.46
N GLY A 5 -19.05 2.39 -15.22
CA GLY A 5 -17.69 2.72 -15.70
C GLY A 5 -16.74 3.16 -14.59
N ARG A 6 -17.27 3.76 -13.51
CA ARG A 6 -16.48 4.14 -12.33
C ARG A 6 -16.08 2.91 -11.50
N ILE A 7 -16.96 1.92 -11.37
CA ILE A 7 -16.67 0.67 -10.65
C ILE A 7 -15.64 -0.17 -11.43
N SER A 8 -15.78 -0.27 -12.75
CA SER A 8 -14.78 -0.95 -13.58
C SER A 8 -13.42 -0.27 -13.52
N PHE A 9 -13.36 1.06 -13.46
CA PHE A 9 -12.09 1.79 -13.30
C PHE A 9 -11.43 1.54 -11.94
N VAL A 10 -12.21 1.52 -10.85
CA VAL A 10 -11.70 1.19 -9.51
C VAL A 10 -11.17 -0.24 -9.43
N ILE A 11 -11.84 -1.20 -10.07
CA ILE A 11 -11.39 -2.59 -10.16
C ILE A 11 -10.11 -2.72 -10.99
N ILE A 12 -9.97 -1.96 -12.08
CA ILE A 12 -8.75 -1.96 -12.91
C ILE A 12 -7.57 -1.34 -12.14
N VAL A 13 -7.79 -0.27 -11.38
CA VAL A 13 -6.75 0.34 -10.53
C VAL A 13 -6.35 -0.60 -9.37
N LEU A 14 -7.30 -1.27 -8.74
CA LEU A 14 -7.03 -2.29 -7.72
C LEU A 14 -6.30 -3.51 -8.30
N THR A 15 -6.66 -3.93 -9.52
CA THR A 15 -5.96 -5.01 -10.23
C THR A 15 -4.55 -4.59 -10.67
N ALA A 16 -4.32 -3.32 -11.01
CA ALA A 16 -2.98 -2.80 -11.29
C ALA A 16 -2.11 -2.73 -10.02
N MET A 17 -2.69 -2.40 -8.87
CA MET A 17 -2.01 -2.56 -7.57
C MET A 17 -1.72 -4.04 -7.26
N ALA A 18 -2.63 -4.95 -7.61
CA ALA A 18 -2.41 -6.39 -7.51
C ALA A 18 -1.39 -6.90 -8.55
N ALA A 19 -1.23 -6.28 -9.72
CA ALA A 19 -0.15 -6.56 -10.66
C ALA A 19 1.21 -6.11 -10.12
N GLY A 20 1.23 -5.23 -9.11
CA GLY A 20 2.38 -5.05 -8.21
C GLY A 20 2.82 -6.34 -7.50
N LEU A 21 1.92 -7.33 -7.34
CA LEU A 21 2.26 -8.69 -6.89
C LEU A 21 2.84 -9.55 -8.03
N GLY A 22 2.55 -9.24 -9.30
CA GLY A 22 3.33 -9.77 -10.43
C GLY A 22 4.79 -9.32 -10.38
N GLY A 23 5.03 -8.09 -9.89
CA GLY A 23 6.36 -7.62 -9.52
C GLY A 23 7.03 -8.46 -8.42
N TRP A 24 6.27 -9.11 -7.55
CA TRP A 24 6.80 -9.99 -6.51
C TRP A 24 7.39 -11.30 -7.07
N VAL A 25 6.83 -11.81 -8.18
CA VAL A 25 7.44 -12.90 -8.97
C VAL A 25 8.71 -12.40 -9.70
N GLY A 26 8.71 -11.17 -10.21
CA GLY A 26 9.88 -10.54 -10.82
C GLY A 26 11.07 -10.35 -9.88
N VAL A 27 10.81 -10.01 -8.60
CA VAL A 27 11.84 -9.83 -7.57
C VAL A 27 12.52 -11.14 -7.19
N HIS A 28 11.82 -12.28 -7.15
CA HIS A 28 12.46 -13.57 -6.90
C HIS A 28 13.31 -14.06 -8.08
N LEU A 29 13.03 -13.55 -9.30
CA LEU A 29 13.80 -13.82 -10.52
C LEU A 29 14.92 -12.78 -10.79
N GLY A 30 15.18 -11.85 -9.86
CA GLY A 30 16.27 -10.88 -9.98
C GLY A 30 15.97 -9.66 -10.87
N LEU A 31 14.71 -9.40 -11.20
CA LEU A 31 14.30 -8.23 -11.98
C LEU A 31 13.85 -7.11 -11.04
N HIS A 32 14.79 -6.19 -10.80
CA HIS A 32 14.69 -4.83 -10.28
C HIS A 32 13.73 -4.47 -9.13
N GLN A 33 14.34 -3.87 -8.12
CA GLN A 33 13.75 -3.14 -6.99
C GLN A 33 12.55 -2.29 -7.42
N VAL A 34 11.33 -2.76 -7.12
CA VAL A 34 10.18 -1.86 -6.99
C VAL A 34 10.26 -1.30 -5.58
N GLN A 35 11.01 -0.20 -5.42
CA GLN A 35 10.81 0.67 -4.26
C GLN A 35 9.32 0.99 -4.21
N ALA A 36 8.69 0.81 -3.03
CA ALA A 36 7.47 1.55 -2.70
C ALA A 36 7.65 2.98 -3.20
N PRO A 37 6.63 3.60 -3.83
CA PRO A 37 6.83 4.83 -4.59
C PRO A 37 7.67 5.75 -3.73
N ALA A 38 8.89 6.02 -4.20
CA ALA A 38 9.83 6.95 -3.61
C ALA A 38 9.29 8.40 -3.68
N GLY A 39 7.97 8.56 -3.74
CA GLY A 39 7.21 9.78 -3.75
C GLY A 39 7.07 10.29 -2.33
N LEU A 40 6.31 9.65 -1.43
CA LEU A 40 5.91 10.34 -0.20
C LEU A 40 7.08 10.66 0.75
N ASP A 41 7.95 9.70 1.10
CA ASP A 41 9.10 9.95 2.00
C ASP A 41 10.08 10.99 1.44
N VAL A 42 10.35 10.94 0.12
CA VAL A 42 11.27 11.88 -0.55
C VAL A 42 10.62 13.25 -0.76
N ILE A 43 9.31 13.30 -0.99
CA ILE A 43 8.53 14.53 -1.17
C ILE A 43 8.35 15.24 0.17
N VAL A 44 8.06 14.51 1.25
CA VAL A 44 7.92 15.08 2.61
C VAL A 44 9.24 15.69 3.07
N HIS A 45 10.37 14.98 2.99
CA HIS A 45 11.66 15.51 3.45
C HIS A 45 12.23 16.65 2.60
N ARG A 46 11.94 16.72 1.29
CA ARG A 46 12.46 17.81 0.44
C ARG A 46 11.60 19.06 0.41
N GLN A 47 10.30 18.95 0.66
CA GLN A 47 9.35 20.06 0.46
C GLN A 47 8.81 20.62 1.76
N ILE A 48 8.92 19.88 2.87
CA ILE A 48 8.46 20.30 4.19
C ILE A 48 9.68 20.49 5.07
N HIS A 49 9.96 21.72 5.47
CA HIS A 49 11.09 22.06 6.35
C HIS A 49 10.81 21.60 7.78
N LEU A 50 11.02 20.31 8.05
CA LEU A 50 10.87 19.71 9.37
C LEU A 50 11.99 20.15 10.32
N THR A 51 11.67 20.29 11.60
CA THR A 51 12.68 20.46 12.64
C THR A 51 13.31 19.12 12.98
N ALA A 52 14.50 19.14 13.58
CA ALA A 52 15.17 17.92 14.04
C ALA A 52 14.33 17.12 15.07
N ASP A 53 13.43 17.78 15.80
CA ASP A 53 12.52 17.12 16.74
C ASP A 53 11.38 16.42 16.00
N GLN A 54 10.83 17.06 14.97
CA GLN A 54 9.80 16.49 14.11
C GLN A 54 10.35 15.29 13.32
N ASP A 55 11.56 15.38 12.78
CA ASP A 55 12.22 14.25 12.10
C ASP A 55 12.39 13.04 13.01
N ARG A 56 12.78 13.27 14.27
CA ARG A 56 12.91 12.19 15.26
C ARG A 56 11.56 11.53 15.58
N GLN A 57 10.50 12.33 15.72
CA GLN A 57 9.15 11.80 15.95
C GLN A 57 8.66 11.01 14.73
N LEU A 58 8.91 11.51 13.52
CA LEU A 58 8.54 10.86 12.28
C LEU A 58 9.27 9.52 12.08
N ALA A 59 10.56 9.45 12.40
CA ALA A 59 11.34 8.22 12.32
C ALA A 59 10.78 7.09 13.22
N VAL A 60 10.22 7.44 14.38
CA VAL A 60 9.54 6.48 15.26
C VAL A 60 8.25 5.97 14.61
N LEU A 61 7.45 6.86 14.01
CA LEU A 61 6.24 6.49 13.27
C LEU A 61 6.58 5.57 12.09
N GLU A 62 7.63 5.88 11.33
CA GLU A 62 8.07 5.06 10.20
C GLU A 62 8.53 3.67 10.62
N THR A 63 9.27 3.57 11.72
CA THR A 63 9.71 2.26 12.25
C THR A 63 8.51 1.40 12.63
N HIS A 64 7.51 1.99 13.29
CA HIS A 64 6.29 1.28 13.66
C HIS A 64 5.48 0.86 12.42
N PHE A 65 5.29 1.77 11.46
CA PHE A 65 4.56 1.47 10.23
C PHE A 65 5.26 0.39 9.38
N ALA A 66 6.60 0.39 9.35
CA ALA A 66 7.36 -0.64 8.64
C ALA A 66 7.08 -2.06 9.19
N VAL A 67 6.93 -2.21 10.51
CA VAL A 67 6.56 -3.48 11.14
C VAL A 67 5.15 -3.92 10.73
N LEU A 68 4.17 -3.02 10.83
CA LEU A 68 2.79 -3.30 10.42
C LEU A 68 2.70 -3.70 8.95
N ARG A 69 3.31 -2.90 8.07
CA ARG A 69 3.38 -3.17 6.63
C ARG A 69 3.97 -4.55 6.35
N LYS A 70 5.07 -4.90 7.02
CA LYS A 70 5.72 -6.20 6.84
C LYS A 70 4.81 -7.35 7.30
N ALA A 71 4.12 -7.21 8.42
CA ALA A 71 3.19 -8.21 8.91
C ALA A 71 2.05 -8.48 7.90
N ARG A 72 1.40 -7.42 7.38
CA ARG A 72 0.33 -7.56 6.38
C ARG A 72 0.84 -8.14 5.05
N GLN A 73 2.06 -7.79 4.64
CA GLN A 73 2.70 -8.39 3.47
C GLN A 73 2.94 -9.89 3.64
N VAL A 74 3.42 -10.33 4.81
CA VAL A 74 3.60 -11.76 5.10
C VAL A 74 2.26 -12.49 5.10
N GLU A 75 1.20 -11.88 5.63
CA GLU A 75 -0.14 -12.47 5.61
C GLU A 75 -0.67 -12.67 4.18
N MET A 76 -0.52 -11.65 3.32
CA MET A 76 -0.86 -11.74 1.90
C MET A 76 -0.06 -12.84 1.18
N GLN A 77 1.24 -12.94 1.44
CA GLN A 77 2.10 -13.98 0.85
C GLN A 77 1.68 -15.38 1.28
N SER A 78 1.38 -15.55 2.57
CA SER A 78 0.87 -16.81 3.11
C SER A 78 -0.48 -17.17 2.48
N ALA A 79 -1.39 -16.20 2.28
CA ALA A 79 -2.68 -16.46 1.65
C ALA A 79 -2.54 -16.91 0.19
N ASN A 80 -1.55 -16.36 -0.53
CA ASN A 80 -1.23 -16.81 -1.89
C ASN A 80 -0.66 -18.22 -1.93
N ALA A 81 0.14 -18.61 -0.93
CA ALA A 81 0.62 -19.99 -0.81
C ALA A 81 -0.54 -20.98 -0.61
N ASP A 82 -1.50 -20.66 0.27
CA ASP A 82 -2.71 -21.46 0.47
C ASP A 82 -3.56 -21.56 -0.80
N LEU A 83 -3.68 -20.47 -1.55
CA LEU A 83 -4.40 -20.44 -2.83
C LEU A 83 -3.71 -21.36 -3.86
N ALA A 84 -2.38 -21.31 -3.95
CA ALA A 84 -1.63 -22.18 -4.86
C ALA A 84 -1.81 -23.66 -4.51
N GLU A 85 -1.79 -24.02 -3.22
CA GLU A 85 -2.09 -25.38 -2.76
C GLU A 85 -3.52 -25.80 -3.14
N ALA A 86 -4.51 -24.92 -2.92
CA ALA A 86 -5.91 -25.20 -3.23
C ALA A 86 -6.13 -25.45 -4.73
N ILE A 87 -5.49 -24.66 -5.59
CA ILE A 87 -5.52 -24.82 -7.05
C ILE A 87 -4.91 -26.17 -7.45
N GLY A 88 -3.77 -26.54 -6.86
CA GLY A 88 -3.09 -27.80 -7.12
C GLY A 88 -3.87 -29.04 -6.68
N ALA A 89 -4.66 -28.94 -5.61
CA ALA A 89 -5.41 -30.06 -5.06
C ALA A 89 -6.80 -30.26 -5.68
N GLN A 90 -7.53 -29.18 -5.99
CA GLN A 90 -8.93 -29.26 -6.42
C GLN A 90 -9.15 -28.89 -7.89
N HIS A 91 -8.17 -28.25 -8.55
CA HIS A 91 -8.25 -27.76 -9.94
C HIS A 91 -9.54 -27.00 -10.29
N ALA A 92 -10.22 -26.50 -9.27
CA ALA A 92 -11.51 -25.84 -9.33
C ALA A 92 -11.60 -24.83 -8.18
N TYR A 93 -12.41 -23.80 -8.36
CA TYR A 93 -12.65 -22.79 -7.33
C TYR A 93 -13.56 -23.34 -6.23
N GLY A 94 -12.96 -24.02 -5.25
CA GLY A 94 -13.62 -24.57 -4.08
C GLY A 94 -13.44 -23.73 -2.82
N ARG A 95 -13.95 -24.24 -1.70
CA ARG A 95 -13.96 -23.54 -0.39
C ARG A 95 -12.58 -23.03 0.03
N LYS A 96 -11.53 -23.85 -0.11
CA LYS A 96 -10.15 -23.48 0.25
C LYS A 96 -9.62 -22.29 -0.57
N ALA A 97 -9.90 -22.27 -1.88
CA ALA A 97 -9.49 -21.17 -2.74
C ALA A 97 -10.25 -19.89 -2.36
N GLN A 98 -11.54 -19.99 -2.04
CA GLN A 98 -12.34 -18.86 -1.57
C GLN A 98 -11.82 -18.31 -0.23
N GLU A 99 -11.51 -19.18 0.74
CA GLU A 99 -10.94 -18.78 2.04
C GLU A 99 -9.59 -18.06 1.87
N ALA A 100 -8.71 -18.59 1.04
CA ALA A 100 -7.41 -17.98 0.75
C ALA A 100 -7.55 -16.59 0.11
N VAL A 101 -8.44 -16.45 -0.88
CA VAL A 101 -8.75 -15.15 -1.53
C VAL A 101 -9.36 -14.16 -0.52
N SER A 102 -10.28 -14.60 0.33
CA SER A 102 -10.86 -13.75 1.37
C SER A 102 -9.81 -13.27 2.37
N ARG A 103 -8.91 -14.14 2.81
CA ARG A 103 -7.80 -13.78 3.71
C ARG A 103 -6.83 -12.79 3.05
N PHE A 104 -6.52 -13.02 1.78
CA PHE A 104 -5.71 -12.09 1.00
C PHE A 104 -6.35 -10.69 0.95
N HIS A 105 -7.64 -10.59 0.60
CA HIS A 105 -8.35 -9.32 0.55
C HIS A 105 -8.44 -8.63 1.92
N ALA A 106 -8.65 -9.37 3.00
CA ALA A 106 -8.66 -8.83 4.35
C ALA A 106 -7.31 -8.20 4.72
N ALA A 107 -6.20 -8.92 4.49
CA ALA A 107 -4.86 -8.42 4.74
C ALA A 107 -4.54 -7.17 3.89
N MET A 108 -4.97 -7.17 2.63
CA MET A 108 -4.77 -6.05 1.70
C MET A 108 -5.57 -4.81 2.13
N GLY A 109 -6.85 -4.96 2.48
CA GLY A 109 -7.68 -3.86 2.97
C GLY A 109 -7.16 -3.30 4.29
N ALA A 110 -6.68 -4.17 5.17
CA ALA A 110 -6.11 -3.75 6.44
C ALA A 110 -4.77 -2.99 6.22
N LEU A 111 -3.94 -3.37 5.25
CA LEU A 111 -2.74 -2.60 4.87
C LEU A 111 -3.10 -1.21 4.34
N GLN A 112 -4.18 -1.10 3.56
CA GLN A 112 -4.67 0.18 3.09
C GLN A 112 -5.11 1.08 4.26
N GLU A 113 -5.83 0.53 5.22
CA GLU A 113 -6.24 1.25 6.42
C GLU A 113 -5.03 1.73 7.25
N ASP A 114 -4.05 0.84 7.51
CA ASP A 114 -2.82 1.19 8.23
C ASP A 114 -2.06 2.33 7.53
N THR A 115 -2.02 2.32 6.20
CA THR A 115 -1.36 3.36 5.39
C THR A 115 -2.06 4.71 5.55
N ILE A 116 -3.40 4.73 5.54
CA ILE A 116 -4.17 5.96 5.75
C ILE A 116 -3.93 6.50 7.17
N ARG A 117 -3.98 5.63 8.19
CA ARG A 117 -3.69 6.01 9.58
C ARG A 117 -2.28 6.57 9.72
N HIS A 118 -1.30 5.96 9.05
CA HIS A 118 0.09 6.44 9.03
C HIS A 118 0.21 7.86 8.45
N VAL A 119 -0.43 8.13 7.31
CA VAL A 119 -0.46 9.48 6.70
C VAL A 119 -1.02 10.54 7.66
N PHE A 120 -2.11 10.23 8.37
CA PHE A 120 -2.65 11.14 9.38
C PHE A 120 -1.73 11.30 10.60
N ALA A 121 -1.04 10.24 11.04
CA ALA A 121 -0.08 10.32 12.13
C ALA A 121 1.11 11.22 11.77
N MET A 122 1.63 11.11 10.54
CA MET A 122 2.69 12.00 10.05
C MET A 122 2.24 13.46 10.05
N ARG A 123 1.02 13.72 9.54
CA ARG A 123 0.42 15.07 9.53
C ARG A 123 0.32 15.69 10.93
N ALA A 124 0.05 14.88 11.95
CA ALA A 124 -0.14 15.36 13.32
C ALA A 124 1.14 15.88 14.01
N VAL A 125 2.32 15.53 13.48
CA VAL A 125 3.64 16.00 13.97
C VAL A 125 3.95 17.43 13.47
N MET A 126 3.28 17.87 12.43
CA MET A 126 3.58 19.10 11.69
C MET A 126 2.92 20.34 12.31
N THR A 127 3.52 21.52 12.11
CA THR A 127 2.84 22.80 12.38
C THR A 127 1.68 23.00 11.40
N PRO A 128 0.74 23.93 11.68
CA PRO A 128 -0.37 24.20 10.75
C PRO A 128 0.08 24.52 9.32
N GLU A 129 1.15 25.30 9.15
CA GLU A 129 1.70 25.68 7.86
C GLU A 129 2.31 24.48 7.11
N GLN A 130 3.08 23.66 7.82
CA GLN A 130 3.66 22.42 7.27
C GLN A 130 2.56 21.40 6.91
N ALA A 131 1.53 21.26 7.75
CA ALA A 131 0.41 20.37 7.49
C ALA A 131 -0.38 20.79 6.24
N HIS A 132 -0.54 22.09 6.00
CA HIS A 132 -1.16 22.57 4.75
C HIS A 132 -0.34 22.17 3.52
N GLN A 133 0.99 22.30 3.57
CA GLN A 133 1.88 21.84 2.49
C GLN A 133 1.76 20.33 2.30
N PHE A 134 1.79 19.55 3.38
CA PHE A 134 1.58 18.11 3.36
C PHE A 134 0.26 17.70 2.71
N ASP A 135 -0.85 18.34 3.09
CA ASP A 135 -2.19 18.05 2.58
C ASP A 135 -2.26 18.26 1.05
N VAL A 136 -1.61 19.31 0.53
CA VAL A 136 -1.51 19.55 -0.93
C VAL A 136 -0.73 18.44 -1.64
N LEU A 137 0.36 17.96 -1.03
CA LEU A 137 1.19 16.89 -1.62
C LEU A 137 0.47 15.56 -1.62
N VAL A 138 -0.21 15.22 -0.52
CA VAL A 138 -1.06 14.02 -0.44
C VAL A 138 -2.20 14.10 -1.45
N ALA A 139 -2.90 15.23 -1.54
CA ALA A 139 -3.97 15.42 -2.52
C ALA A 139 -3.47 15.24 -3.95
N ARG A 140 -2.32 15.83 -4.30
CA ARG A 140 -1.70 15.66 -5.61
C ARG A 140 -1.34 14.20 -5.87
N ALA A 141 -0.72 13.51 -4.92
CA ALA A 141 -0.37 12.09 -5.06
C ALA A 141 -1.60 11.21 -5.31
N LEU A 142 -2.74 11.53 -4.69
CA LEU A 142 -4.00 10.78 -4.84
C LEU A 142 -4.80 11.14 -6.11
N THR A 143 -4.56 12.31 -6.70
CA THR A 143 -5.36 12.83 -7.84
C THR A 143 -4.59 12.98 -9.13
N SER A 144 -3.26 12.82 -9.12
CA SER A 144 -2.44 12.90 -10.33
C SER A 144 -2.80 11.75 -11.26
N PRO A 145 -3.12 12.03 -12.55
CA PRO A 145 -3.29 10.97 -13.53
C PRO A 145 -1.96 10.23 -13.66
N THR A 146 -1.99 8.92 -13.42
CA THR A 146 -0.88 8.02 -13.76
C THR A 146 -0.59 8.19 -15.25
N SER A 147 0.52 8.85 -15.56
CA SER A 147 1.00 9.04 -16.94
C SER A 147 1.70 7.78 -17.42
#